data_AF-A0A379FFX5-F1
#
_entry.id   AF-A0A379FFX5-F1
#
_cell.length_a   1.000
_cell.length_b   1.000
_cell.length_c   1.000
_cell.angle_alpha   90.00
_cell.angle_beta   90.00
_cell.angle_gamma   90.00
#
_symmetry.space_group_name_H-M   'P 1'
#
loop_
_entity.id
_entity.type
_entity.pdbx_description
1 polymer ?
#
loop_
_entity_poly.entity_id
_entity_poly.type
_entity_poly.pdbx_seq_one_letter_code
_entity_poly.pdbx_strand_id
1 'polypeptide(L)'
;MTNTVIKYVLDRLYDLGIKDIFGVAGDYAFPIEDTVCNNQQQRWIGNCNELNAAYAADGYARIKGMAALSTTFGVGELSAINAIAGAYAENLPIFHLVGMPASGVQKK
;
A
#
# COMPACT_ATOMS: atom_id res chain seq x y z
N MET A 1 -22.78 -6.95 3.71
CA MET A 1 -21.45 -7.08 3.10
C MET A 1 -20.49 -7.61 4.16
N THR A 2 -19.76 -8.68 3.87
CA THR A 2 -18.80 -9.27 4.81
C THR A 2 -17.65 -8.29 5.02
N ASN A 3 -17.39 -7.89 6.26
CA ASN A 3 -16.29 -6.98 6.57
C ASN A 3 -14.99 -7.80 6.70
N THR A 4 -14.08 -7.66 5.74
CA THR A 4 -12.77 -8.31 5.79
C THR A 4 -11.76 -7.41 6.52
N VAL A 5 -10.66 -8.00 7.00
CA VAL A 5 -9.58 -7.24 7.64
C VAL A 5 -9.07 -6.12 6.72
N ILE A 6 -8.82 -6.46 5.45
CA ILE A 6 -8.28 -5.50 4.49
C ILE A 6 -9.28 -4.41 4.12
N LYS A 7 -10.57 -4.76 3.98
CA LYS A 7 -11.62 -3.74 3.77
C LYS A 7 -11.65 -2.75 4.92
N TYR A 8 -11.62 -3.22 6.16
CA TYR A 8 -11.60 -2.34 7.32
C TYR A 8 -10.39 -1.41 7.32
N VAL A 9 -9.19 -1.91 7.01
CA VAL A 9 -7.98 -1.10 6.92
C VAL A 9 -8.11 -0.02 5.84
N LEU A 10 -8.56 -0.39 4.64
CA LEU A 10 -8.73 0.54 3.53
C LEU A 10 -9.79 1.60 3.81
N ASP A 11 -10.91 1.24 4.44
CA ASP A 11 -11.95 2.18 4.88
C ASP A 11 -11.36 3.20 5.88
N ARG A 12 -10.46 2.77 6.79
CA ARG A 12 -9.77 3.69 7.72
C ARG A 12 -8.77 4.60 7.04
N LEU A 13 -8.02 4.10 6.05
CA LEU A 13 -7.16 4.96 5.24
C LEU A 13 -7.98 5.99 4.46
N TYR A 14 -9.17 5.62 3.98
CA TYR A 14 -10.10 6.55 3.35
C TYR A 14 -10.60 7.63 4.32
N ASP A 15 -11.00 7.26 5.54
CA ASP A 15 -11.41 8.19 6.60
C ASP A 15 -10.30 9.22 6.91
N LEU A 16 -9.03 8.81 6.80
CA LEU A 16 -7.86 9.66 6.96
C LEU A 16 -7.57 10.55 5.73
N GLY A 17 -8.36 10.42 4.66
CA GLY A 17 -8.25 11.23 3.44
C GLY A 17 -7.41 10.60 2.32
N ILE A 18 -6.94 9.36 2.48
CA ILE A 18 -6.17 8.64 1.45
C ILE A 18 -7.12 8.02 0.44
N LYS A 19 -7.14 8.59 -0.76
CA LYS A 19 -8.02 8.16 -1.87
C LYS A 19 -7.30 7.34 -2.93
N ASP A 20 -5.97 7.39 -2.95
CA ASP A 20 -5.13 6.77 -3.95
C ASP A 20 -4.16 5.81 -3.26
N ILE A 21 -4.18 4.54 -3.69
CA ILE A 21 -3.27 3.50 -3.20
C ILE A 21 -2.27 3.21 -4.31
N PHE A 22 -1.00 3.48 -4.06
CA PHE A 22 0.09 3.26 -5.01
C PHE A 22 0.63 1.84 -4.87
N GLY A 23 1.21 1.29 -5.93
CA GLY A 23 1.87 0.00 -5.81
C GLY A 23 2.10 -0.73 -7.12
N VAL A 24 2.59 -1.96 -6.96
CA VAL A 24 2.74 -2.94 -8.03
C VAL A 24 2.00 -4.19 -7.59
N ALA A 25 1.21 -4.74 -8.50
CA ALA A 25 0.37 -5.91 -8.22
C ALA A 25 1.22 -7.16 -7.93
N GLY A 26 0.83 -7.96 -6.94
CA GLY A 26 1.50 -9.23 -6.66
C GLY A 26 0.62 -10.20 -5.88
N ASP A 27 0.87 -11.50 -6.08
CA ASP A 27 0.03 -12.60 -5.58
C ASP A 27 -0.29 -12.54 -4.07
N TYR A 28 0.69 -12.21 -3.22
CA TYR A 28 0.45 -12.03 -1.78
C TYR A 28 -0.34 -10.75 -1.44
N ALA A 29 -0.38 -9.77 -2.33
CA ALA A 29 -1.06 -8.48 -2.16
C ALA A 29 -2.39 -8.37 -2.91
N PHE A 30 -2.78 -9.37 -3.72
CA PHE A 30 -4.07 -9.42 -4.42
C PHE A 30 -5.29 -9.12 -3.54
N PRO A 31 -5.41 -9.59 -2.28
CA PRO A 31 -6.54 -9.20 -1.44
C PRO A 31 -6.65 -7.69 -1.20
N ILE A 32 -5.54 -6.97 -1.19
CA ILE A 32 -5.50 -5.49 -1.09
C ILE A 32 -5.98 -4.89 -2.39
N GLU A 33 -5.38 -5.30 -3.50
CA GLU A 33 -5.63 -4.78 -4.85
C GLU A 33 -7.07 -5.02 -5.28
N ASP A 34 -7.59 -6.23 -5.10
CA ASP A 34 -8.98 -6.59 -5.39
C ASP A 34 -9.94 -5.73 -4.55
N THR A 35 -9.63 -5.50 -3.28
CA THR A 35 -10.49 -4.69 -2.42
C THR A 35 -10.51 -3.22 -2.88
N VAL A 36 -9.37 -2.66 -3.29
CA VAL A 36 -9.30 -1.29 -3.82
C VAL A 36 -10.00 -1.19 -5.17
N CYS A 37 -9.73 -2.11 -6.11
CA CYS A 37 -10.31 -2.11 -7.45
C CYS A 37 -11.83 -2.30 -7.45
N ASN A 38 -12.37 -3.02 -6.47
CA ASN A 38 -13.82 -3.20 -6.29
C ASN A 38 -14.48 -2.07 -5.45
N ASN A 39 -13.70 -1.11 -4.94
CA ASN A 39 -14.21 0.04 -4.17
C ASN A 39 -14.40 1.26 -5.09
N GLN A 40 -15.54 1.95 -4.98
CA GLN A 40 -15.80 3.19 -5.73
C GLN A 40 -15.16 4.43 -5.10
N GLN A 41 -14.72 4.36 -3.84
CA GLN A 41 -14.24 5.51 -3.07
C GLN A 41 -12.72 5.71 -3.16
N GLN A 42 -11.97 4.66 -3.43
CA GLN A 42 -10.51 4.65 -3.54
C GLN A 42 -10.09 4.17 -4.93
N ARG A 43 -8.90 4.59 -5.37
CA ARG A 43 -8.34 4.22 -6.66
C ARG A 43 -7.03 3.48 -6.49
N TRP A 44 -6.88 2.42 -7.28
CA TRP A 44 -5.60 1.76 -7.46
C TRP A 44 -4.77 2.53 -8.47
N ILE A 45 -3.58 2.98 -8.05
CA ILE A 45 -2.60 3.63 -8.90
C ILE A 45 -1.47 2.63 -9.17
N GLY A 46 -1.61 1.88 -10.27
CA GLY A 46 -0.60 0.92 -10.70
C GLY A 46 0.66 1.60 -11.23
N ASN A 47 1.80 1.30 -10.62
CA ASN A 47 3.11 1.82 -11.00
C ASN A 47 3.95 0.77 -11.75
N CYS A 48 5.03 1.22 -12.40
CA CYS A 48 5.91 0.34 -13.18
C CYS A 48 6.85 -0.53 -12.32
N ASN A 49 7.19 -0.08 -11.12
CA ASN A 49 7.98 -0.80 -10.12
C ASN A 49 7.75 -0.19 -8.73
N GLU A 50 8.17 -0.89 -7.68
CA GLU A 50 7.89 -0.56 -6.28
C GLU A 50 8.68 0.64 -5.77
N LEU A 51 9.91 0.85 -6.28
CA LEU A 51 10.70 2.04 -5.95
C LEU A 51 9.98 3.32 -6.41
N ASN A 52 9.50 3.32 -7.66
CA ASN A 52 8.76 4.44 -8.23
C ASN A 52 7.38 4.59 -7.59
N ALA A 53 6.73 3.48 -7.22
CA ALA A 53 5.47 3.52 -6.47
C ALA A 53 5.66 4.20 -5.10
N ALA A 54 6.73 3.87 -4.39
CA ALA A 54 7.04 4.46 -3.11
C ALA A 54 7.42 5.95 -3.22
N TYR A 55 8.14 6.38 -4.26
CA TYR A 55 8.36 7.80 -4.51
C TYR A 55 7.09 8.55 -4.96
N ALA A 56 6.17 7.90 -5.67
CA ALA A 56 4.87 8.47 -5.96
C ALA A 56 4.05 8.68 -4.68
N ALA A 57 4.09 7.72 -3.75
CA ALA A 57 3.49 7.84 -2.42
C ALA A 57 4.15 8.95 -1.58
N ASP A 58 5.48 9.09 -1.61
CA ASP A 58 6.21 10.21 -0.99
C ASP A 58 5.69 11.56 -1.50
N GLY A 59 5.68 11.75 -2.82
CA GLY A 59 5.17 12.97 -3.45
C GLY A 59 3.70 13.23 -3.10
N TYR A 60 2.88 12.18 -3.05
CA TYR A 60 1.48 12.29 -2.62
C TYR A 60 1.37 12.74 -1.16
N ALA A 61 2.15 12.17 -0.25
CA ALA A 61 2.15 12.52 1.17
C ALA A 61 2.55 13.99 1.38
N ARG A 62 3.49 14.53 0.59
CA ARG A 62 3.86 15.96 0.65
C ARG A 62 2.70 16.90 0.33
N ILE A 63 1.82 16.49 -0.59
CA ILE A 63 0.70 17.33 -1.07
C ILE A 63 -0.58 17.08 -0.26
N LYS A 64 -0.82 15.84 0.16
CA LYS A 64 -2.07 15.39 0.80
C LYS A 64 -1.94 15.13 2.29
N GLY A 65 -0.73 15.23 2.84
CA GLY A 65 -0.41 15.02 4.25
C GLY A 65 -0.06 13.58 4.60
N MET A 66 -0.53 12.59 3.83
CA MET A 66 -0.24 11.16 4.04
C MET A 66 -0.52 10.34 2.78
N ALA A 67 0.08 9.16 2.69
CA ALA A 67 -0.09 8.26 1.54
C ALA A 67 -0.17 6.79 1.97
N ALA A 68 -0.58 5.94 1.03
CA ALA A 68 -0.55 4.49 1.18
C ALA A 68 0.15 3.83 -0.02
N LEU A 69 0.93 2.80 0.29
CA LEU A 69 1.67 1.99 -0.68
C LEU A 69 1.34 0.52 -0.44
N SER A 70 1.06 -0.24 -1.50
CA SER A 70 0.88 -1.68 -1.48
C SER A 70 2.00 -2.38 -2.25
N THR A 71 2.64 -3.38 -1.64
CA THR A 71 3.65 -4.22 -2.30
C THR A 71 3.49 -5.68 -1.92
N THR A 72 4.03 -6.58 -2.74
CA THR A 72 4.10 -8.01 -2.41
C THR A 72 5.29 -8.34 -1.50
N PHE A 73 5.22 -9.51 -0.86
CA PHE A 73 6.20 -10.02 0.10
C PHE A 73 7.61 -10.13 -0.50
N GLY A 74 8.62 -9.70 0.25
CA GLY A 74 10.03 -9.90 -0.08
C GLY A 74 10.51 -8.99 -1.21
N VAL A 75 10.21 -9.32 -2.46
CA VAL A 75 10.73 -8.56 -3.62
C VAL A 75 10.16 -7.14 -3.71
N GLY A 76 8.90 -6.96 -3.32
CA GLY A 76 8.22 -5.67 -3.44
C GLY A 76 8.64 -4.70 -2.34
N GLU A 77 8.53 -5.11 -1.08
CA GLU A 77 8.87 -4.27 0.07
C GLU A 77 10.37 -3.88 0.10
N LEU A 78 11.27 -4.79 -0.28
CA LEU A 78 12.70 -4.51 -0.35
C LEU A 78 13.06 -3.58 -1.50
N SER A 79 12.32 -3.62 -2.61
CA SER A 79 12.49 -2.68 -3.72
C SER A 79 11.99 -1.26 -3.37
N ALA A 80 10.95 -1.16 -2.52
CA ALA A 80 10.41 0.11 -2.04
C ALA A 80 11.25 0.79 -0.93
N ILE A 81 12.14 0.04 -0.25
CA ILE A 81 12.75 0.45 1.02
C ILE A 81 13.53 1.78 0.95
N ASN A 82 14.19 2.06 -0.18
CA ASN A 82 14.97 3.29 -0.33
C ASN A 82 14.07 4.55 -0.31
N ALA A 83 12.92 4.49 -0.97
CA ALA A 83 11.96 5.59 -0.96
C ALA A 83 11.25 5.70 0.41
N ILE A 84 10.94 4.58 1.08
CA ILE A 84 10.40 4.60 2.45
C ILE A 84 11.40 5.22 3.44
N ALA A 85 12.69 4.90 3.32
CA ALA A 85 13.75 5.54 4.12
C ALA A 85 13.84 7.04 3.84
N GLY A 86 13.69 7.47 2.57
CA GLY A 86 13.59 8.87 2.20
C GLY A 86 12.38 9.58 2.84
N ALA A 87 11.20 8.97 2.75
CA ALA A 87 9.98 9.47 3.38
C ALA A 87 10.13 9.60 4.91
N TYR A 88 10.78 8.63 5.55
CA TYR A 88 11.10 8.68 6.97
C TYR A 88 12.02 9.86 7.32
N ALA A 89 13.08 10.08 6.52
CA ALA A 89 14.00 11.21 6.72
C ALA A 89 13.28 12.57 6.62
N GLU A 90 12.22 12.62 5.81
CA GLU A 90 11.45 13.82 5.50
C GLU A 90 10.18 13.96 6.36
N ASN A 91 9.99 13.07 7.34
CA ASN A 91 8.82 13.03 8.23
C ASN A 91 7.47 12.91 7.50
N LEU A 92 7.43 12.12 6.43
CA LEU A 92 6.23 11.87 5.65
C LEU A 92 5.55 10.56 6.09
N PRO A 93 4.28 10.62 6.54
CA PRO A 93 3.56 9.41 6.94
C PRO A 93 3.10 8.63 5.71
N ILE A 94 3.71 7.46 5.51
CA ILE A 94 3.32 6.49 4.47
C ILE A 94 2.90 5.19 5.15
N PHE A 95 1.68 4.75 4.89
CA PHE A 95 1.19 3.44 5.27
C PHE A 95 1.62 2.41 4.22
N HIS A 96 2.69 1.67 4.51
CA HIS A 96 3.19 0.60 3.63
C HIS A 96 2.52 -0.73 3.98
N LEU A 97 1.52 -1.11 3.18
CA LEU A 97 0.82 -2.38 3.26
C LEU A 97 1.58 -3.43 2.46
N VAL A 98 2.02 -4.49 3.13
CA VAL A 98 2.75 -5.59 2.48
C VAL A 98 1.89 -6.84 2.52
N GLY A 99 1.58 -7.37 1.33
CA GLY A 99 0.99 -8.70 1.20
C GLY A 99 1.96 -9.75 1.73
N MET A 100 1.48 -10.70 2.54
CA MET A 100 2.34 -11.67 3.26
C MET A 100 1.84 -13.10 3.06
N PRO A 101 2.71 -14.13 3.20
CA PRO A 101 2.30 -15.52 3.16
C PRO A 101 1.19 -15.82 4.18
N ALA A 102 0.31 -16.77 3.87
CA ALA A 102 -0.75 -17.16 4.79
C ALA A 102 -0.16 -17.58 6.16
N SER A 103 -0.80 -17.16 7.25
CA SER A 103 -0.28 -17.38 8.61
C SER A 103 -0.06 -18.86 8.96
N GLY A 104 -0.76 -19.79 8.29
CA GLY A 104 -0.53 -21.23 8.44
C GLY A 104 0.80 -21.71 7.86
N VAL A 105 1.28 -21.07 6.79
CA VAL A 105 2.55 -21.41 6.11
C VAL A 105 3.75 -20.84 6.87
N GLN A 106 3.56 -19.78 7.65
CA GLN A 106 4.63 -19.16 8.44
C GLN A 106 4.98 -19.91 9.73
N LYS A 107 4.10 -20.83 10.17
CA LYS A 107 4.34 -21.66 11.35
C LYS A 107 5.29 -22.78 10.96
N LYS A 108 6.53 -22.72 11.46
CA LYS A 108 7.52 -23.81 11.38
C LYS A 108 7.03 -25.04 12.13
#